data_AF-A0AAC9HFX8-F1
#
_entry.id   AF-A0AAC9HFX8-F1
#
_cell.length_a   1.000
_cell.length_b   1.000
_cell.length_c   1.000
_cell.angle_alpha   90.00
_cell.angle_beta   90.00
_cell.angle_gamma   90.00
#
_symmetry.space_group_name_H-M   'P 1'
#
loop_
_entity.id
_entity.type
_entity.pdbx_description
1 polymer ?
#
loop_
_entity_poly.entity_id
_entity_poly.type
_entity_poly.pdbx_seq_one_letter_code
_entity_poly.pdbx_strand_id
1 'polypeptide(L)'
;MRVKEYVCTEKIEQPTALSQRCSLLMANNLNPYVDPKEVIYDFLIRTKDDPSALNICLNGRCKIFIESLRSGSMPFMESEPVYLTEYKGHYWVDEGKHRICCAKRLKIKEVEAYVYHSDDDGYLLLDPIGVPGTFTAKSTCTINNNSWHVSGDVFFLWYCVTEGLRKFDLDFIWFDAKNDTQGIERKITHGITYSTKVVKHKGTHIETKICIEPTHPKAKIWLVKIPSIKLLKKSTSSVLDGCTHVYRHGLWRRYHLYKLEKILGGPSLTENPLEIC
;
A
#
# COMPACT_ATOMS: atom_id res chain seq x y z
N MET A 1 -8.57 -25.98 1.06
CA MET A 1 -9.98 -26.39 1.27
C MET A 1 -10.66 -25.34 2.11
N ARG A 2 -11.96 -25.06 1.90
CA ARG A 2 -12.70 -24.09 2.72
C ARG A 2 -13.51 -24.81 3.79
N VAL A 3 -13.45 -24.36 5.03
CA VAL A 3 -14.17 -24.92 6.17
C VAL A 3 -15.24 -23.93 6.62
N LYS A 4 -16.43 -24.42 6.97
CA LYS A 4 -17.52 -23.57 7.45
C LYS A 4 -17.37 -23.36 8.95
N GLU A 5 -17.29 -22.12 9.39
CA GLU A 5 -16.94 -21.76 10.78
C GLU A 5 -17.68 -20.50 11.24
N TYR A 6 -17.82 -20.35 12.56
CA TYR A 6 -18.19 -19.09 13.19
C TYR A 6 -16.93 -18.32 13.54
N VAL A 7 -16.78 -17.12 12.96
CA VAL A 7 -15.59 -16.29 13.09
C VAL A 7 -15.90 -15.05 13.89
N CYS A 8 -15.06 -14.75 14.89
CA CYS A 8 -15.16 -13.51 15.65
C CYS A 8 -15.03 -12.29 14.72
N THR A 9 -16.08 -11.48 14.65
CA THR A 9 -16.21 -10.36 13.72
C THR A 9 -15.14 -9.28 13.94
N GLU A 10 -14.60 -9.15 15.16
CA GLU A 10 -13.53 -8.22 15.48
C GLU A 10 -12.20 -8.59 14.80
N LYS A 11 -11.94 -9.88 14.59
CA LYS A 11 -10.71 -10.39 13.94
C LYS A 11 -10.74 -10.24 12.41
N ILE A 12 -11.90 -9.95 11.84
CA ILE A 12 -12.07 -9.76 10.40
C ILE A 12 -11.67 -8.33 10.03
N GLU A 13 -10.90 -8.13 8.97
CA GLU A 13 -10.57 -6.78 8.52
C GLU A 13 -11.79 -6.05 7.95
N GLN A 14 -11.82 -4.73 8.10
CA GLN A 14 -12.83 -3.89 7.46
C GLN A 14 -12.70 -3.97 5.92
N PRO A 15 -13.75 -4.43 5.18
CA PRO A 15 -13.64 -4.56 3.74
C PRO A 15 -13.68 -3.20 3.04
N THR A 16 -12.66 -2.91 2.22
CA THR A 16 -12.54 -1.66 1.46
C THR A 16 -13.07 -1.77 0.03
N ALA A 17 -13.10 -2.97 -0.54
CA ALA A 17 -13.55 -3.23 -1.91
C ALA A 17 -15.08 -3.33 -2.03
N LEU A 18 -15.79 -2.33 -1.51
CA LEU A 18 -17.25 -2.26 -1.60
C LEU A 18 -17.70 -1.93 -3.04
N SER A 19 -18.97 -2.18 -3.35
CA SER A 19 -19.54 -1.79 -4.65
C SER A 19 -19.72 -0.28 -4.76
N GLN A 20 -19.65 0.27 -5.97
CA GLN A 20 -20.05 1.66 -6.27
C GLN A 20 -21.51 1.97 -5.88
N ARG A 21 -22.33 0.93 -5.69
CA ARG A 21 -23.73 1.05 -5.27
C ARG A 21 -23.90 1.06 -3.74
N CYS A 22 -22.81 1.17 -2.99
CA CYS A 22 -22.87 1.30 -1.54
C CYS A 22 -23.48 2.66 -1.18
N SER A 23 -24.73 2.64 -0.68
CA SER A 23 -25.44 3.86 -0.27
C SER A 23 -24.65 4.72 0.71
N LEU A 24 -23.89 4.09 1.62
CA LEU A 24 -23.07 4.81 2.58
C LEU A 24 -21.91 5.57 1.92
N LEU A 25 -21.18 4.93 1.01
CA LEU A 25 -20.08 5.59 0.29
C LEU A 25 -20.63 6.70 -0.62
N MET A 26 -21.70 6.41 -1.37
CA MET A 26 -22.34 7.39 -2.26
C MET A 26 -22.83 8.64 -1.51
N ALA A 27 -23.48 8.46 -0.35
CA ALA A 27 -23.96 9.57 0.47
C ALA A 27 -22.83 10.47 0.99
N ASN A 28 -21.58 9.99 0.96
CA ASN A 28 -20.39 10.70 1.39
C ASN A 28 -19.47 11.07 0.22
N ASN A 29 -19.97 11.02 -1.02
CA ASN A 29 -19.23 11.29 -2.26
C ASN A 29 -17.95 10.44 -2.40
N LEU A 30 -17.98 9.21 -1.89
CA LEU A 30 -16.90 8.25 -2.02
C LEU A 30 -17.26 7.18 -3.07
N ASN A 31 -16.30 6.87 -3.92
CA ASN A 31 -16.37 5.87 -4.97
C ASN A 31 -15.19 4.89 -4.84
N PRO A 32 -15.44 3.61 -4.52
CA PRO A 32 -14.38 2.62 -4.31
C PRO A 32 -13.57 2.27 -5.58
N TYR A 33 -13.98 2.74 -6.76
CA TYR A 33 -13.23 2.60 -8.01
C TYR A 33 -12.36 3.80 -8.35
N VAL A 34 -12.54 4.94 -7.68
CA VAL A 34 -11.84 6.20 -7.95
C VAL A 34 -11.04 6.64 -6.73
N ASP A 35 -11.60 6.53 -5.54
CA ASP A 35 -10.98 6.95 -4.30
C ASP A 35 -10.00 5.90 -3.76
N PRO A 36 -8.87 6.34 -3.18
CA PRO A 36 -7.91 5.43 -2.56
C PRO A 36 -8.54 4.52 -1.52
N LYS A 37 -8.09 3.25 -1.50
CA LYS A 37 -8.55 2.27 -0.51
C LYS A 37 -8.29 2.75 0.91
N GLU A 38 -7.25 3.54 1.12
CA GLU A 38 -6.90 4.23 2.36
C GLU A 38 -8.02 5.18 2.81
N VAL A 39 -8.53 6.02 1.88
CA VAL A 39 -9.64 6.95 2.15
C VAL A 39 -10.91 6.17 2.53
N ILE A 40 -11.22 5.11 1.76
CA ILE A 40 -12.37 4.26 2.05
C ILE A 40 -12.23 3.55 3.40
N TYR A 41 -11.04 3.01 3.69
CA TYR A 41 -10.76 2.33 4.96
C TYR A 41 -10.93 3.26 6.16
N ASP A 42 -10.27 4.42 6.14
CA ASP A 42 -10.37 5.43 7.18
C ASP A 42 -11.81 5.86 7.42
N PHE A 43 -12.55 6.10 6.34
CA PHE A 43 -13.96 6.46 6.42
C PHE A 43 -14.80 5.37 7.09
N LEU A 44 -14.62 4.10 6.70
CA LEU A 44 -15.36 2.98 7.25
C LEU A 44 -15.03 2.73 8.72
N ILE A 45 -13.76 2.85 9.11
CA ILE A 45 -13.32 2.73 10.51
C ILE A 45 -13.91 3.86 11.37
N ARG A 46 -13.81 5.11 10.91
CA ARG A 46 -14.32 6.28 11.65
C ARG A 46 -15.83 6.23 11.85
N THR A 47 -16.57 5.77 10.84
CA THR A 47 -18.04 5.74 10.87
C THR A 47 -18.60 4.44 11.42
N LYS A 48 -17.78 3.48 11.87
CA LYS A 48 -18.25 2.13 12.24
C LYS A 48 -19.32 2.15 13.34
N ASP A 49 -19.19 3.06 14.29
CA ASP A 49 -20.08 3.25 15.44
C ASP A 49 -21.07 4.41 15.26
N ASP A 50 -21.07 5.07 14.09
CA ASP A 50 -21.91 6.23 13.81
C ASP A 50 -23.37 5.80 13.48
N PRO A 51 -24.36 6.20 14.29
CA PRO A 51 -25.77 5.87 14.03
C PRO A 51 -26.28 6.43 12.70
N SER A 52 -25.78 7.58 12.25
CA SER A 52 -26.19 8.18 10.98
C SER A 52 -25.76 7.33 9.79
N ALA A 53 -24.56 6.75 9.86
CA ALA A 53 -24.05 5.82 8.85
C ALA A 53 -24.88 4.53 8.82
N LEU A 54 -25.29 4.01 9.98
CA LEU A 54 -26.20 2.86 10.04
C LEU A 54 -27.56 3.19 9.41
N ASN A 55 -28.10 4.39 9.66
CA ASN A 55 -29.36 4.82 9.06
C ASN A 55 -29.28 4.89 7.53
N ILE A 56 -28.16 5.37 6.97
CA ILE A 56 -27.96 5.34 5.52
C ILE A 56 -27.97 3.90 4.98
N CYS A 57 -27.32 2.97 5.67
CA CYS A 57 -27.33 1.55 5.29
C CYS A 57 -28.73 0.92 5.38
N LEU A 58 -29.52 1.27 6.40
CA LEU A 58 -30.90 0.81 6.62
C LEU A 58 -31.87 1.29 5.54
N ASN A 59 -31.62 2.48 4.96
CA ASN A 59 -32.41 3.02 3.86
C ASN A 59 -31.90 2.57 2.48
N GLY A 60 -30.82 1.78 2.44
CA GLY A 60 -30.21 1.28 1.21
C GLY A 60 -30.38 -0.22 1.01
N ARG A 61 -29.59 -0.78 0.10
CA ARG A 61 -29.60 -2.22 -0.22
C ARG A 61 -29.13 -3.12 0.94
N CYS A 62 -28.46 -2.53 1.93
CA CYS A 62 -27.98 -3.25 3.10
C CYS A 62 -29.10 -3.55 4.12
N LYS A 63 -30.31 -2.98 3.95
CA LYS A 63 -31.46 -3.20 4.82
C LYS A 63 -31.71 -4.67 5.11
N ILE A 64 -31.83 -5.48 4.06
CA ILE A 64 -32.11 -6.92 4.17
C ILE A 64 -31.02 -7.66 4.97
N PHE A 65 -29.76 -7.22 4.84
CA PHE A 65 -28.68 -7.82 5.60
C PHE A 65 -28.77 -7.45 7.07
N ILE A 66 -29.06 -6.18 7.37
CA ILE A 66 -29.19 -5.68 8.73
C ILE A 66 -30.36 -6.33 9.45
N GLU A 67 -31.51 -6.47 8.79
CA GLU A 67 -32.69 -7.12 9.35
C GLU A 67 -32.43 -8.59 9.67
N SER A 68 -31.78 -9.33 8.76
CA SER A 68 -31.43 -10.73 8.98
C SER A 68 -30.40 -10.91 10.10
N LEU A 69 -29.39 -10.05 10.16
CA LEU A 69 -28.38 -10.09 11.22
C LEU A 69 -28.96 -9.77 12.60
N ARG A 70 -29.95 -8.85 12.67
CA ARG A 70 -30.68 -8.56 13.92
C ARG A 70 -31.53 -9.73 14.40
N SER A 71 -32.03 -10.57 13.50
CA SER A 71 -32.70 -11.82 13.86
C SER A 71 -31.75 -12.98 14.15
N GLY A 72 -30.42 -12.73 14.12
CA GLY A 72 -29.39 -13.72 14.46
C GLY A 72 -28.97 -14.62 13.30
N SER A 73 -29.29 -14.26 12.06
CA SER A 73 -28.97 -15.06 10.87
C SER A 73 -28.05 -14.34 9.88
N MET A 74 -27.09 -15.06 9.30
CA MET A 74 -26.30 -14.57 8.18
C MET A 74 -27.09 -14.78 6.87
N PRO A 75 -27.46 -13.73 6.14
CA PRO A 75 -28.31 -13.86 4.96
C PRO A 75 -27.56 -14.47 3.77
N PHE A 76 -28.30 -15.27 2.99
CA PHE A 76 -27.88 -15.85 1.71
C PHE A 76 -26.67 -16.80 1.78
N MET A 77 -26.43 -17.47 2.91
CA MET A 77 -25.27 -18.35 3.06
C MET A 77 -25.26 -19.56 2.12
N GLU A 78 -26.43 -19.99 1.63
CA GLU A 78 -26.55 -21.12 0.69
C GLU A 78 -26.25 -20.72 -0.75
N SER A 79 -26.70 -19.53 -1.19
CA SER A 79 -26.56 -19.06 -2.58
C SER A 79 -25.35 -18.16 -2.79
N GLU A 80 -25.00 -17.34 -1.79
CA GLU A 80 -23.91 -16.39 -1.83
C GLU A 80 -23.11 -16.47 -0.52
N PRO A 81 -22.38 -17.53 -0.20
CA PRO A 81 -21.63 -17.63 1.05
C PRO A 81 -20.66 -16.45 1.29
N VAL A 82 -20.43 -16.14 2.58
CA VAL A 82 -19.33 -15.27 2.99
C VAL A 82 -18.04 -16.07 2.92
N TYR A 83 -17.04 -15.56 2.18
CA TYR A 83 -15.72 -16.18 2.08
C TYR A 83 -14.67 -15.33 2.76
N LEU A 84 -13.90 -15.97 3.63
CA LEU A 84 -12.77 -15.36 4.33
C LEU A 84 -11.49 -16.11 3.99
N THR A 85 -10.39 -15.38 3.88
CA THR A 85 -9.05 -15.95 3.95
C THR A 85 -8.50 -15.70 5.36
N GLU A 86 -7.91 -16.72 5.99
CA GLU A 86 -7.33 -16.66 7.33
C GLU A 86 -5.82 -16.86 7.28
N TYR A 87 -5.10 -16.12 8.11
CA TYR A 87 -3.67 -16.34 8.39
C TYR A 87 -3.37 -15.90 9.82
N LYS A 88 -2.85 -16.83 10.65
CA LYS A 88 -2.43 -16.59 12.04
C LYS A 88 -3.49 -15.89 12.90
N GLY A 89 -4.75 -16.27 12.74
CA GLY A 89 -5.90 -15.75 13.49
C GLY A 89 -6.46 -14.42 12.98
N HIS A 90 -5.95 -13.89 11.87
CA HIS A 90 -6.48 -12.71 11.18
C HIS A 90 -7.27 -13.12 9.94
N TYR A 91 -8.35 -12.39 9.64
CA TYR A 91 -9.28 -12.77 8.57
C TYR A 91 -9.50 -11.62 7.59
N TRP A 92 -9.49 -11.93 6.30
CA TRP A 92 -9.75 -10.98 5.20
C TRP A 92 -10.97 -11.38 4.40
N VAL A 93 -11.76 -10.39 4.02
CA VAL A 93 -13.02 -10.64 3.32
C VAL A 93 -12.80 -10.77 1.81
N ASP A 94 -12.90 -12.00 1.31
CA ASP A 94 -12.89 -12.26 -0.13
C ASP A 94 -14.28 -12.00 -0.71
N GLU A 95 -15.33 -12.55 -0.09
CA GLU A 95 -16.73 -12.34 -0.51
C GLU A 95 -17.67 -12.06 0.67
N GLY A 96 -18.81 -11.42 0.39
CA GLY A 96 -19.77 -11.03 1.43
C GLY A 96 -19.41 -9.71 2.13
N LYS A 97 -18.63 -8.85 1.48
CA LYS A 97 -18.09 -7.57 1.98
C LYS A 97 -19.14 -6.70 2.68
N HIS A 98 -20.32 -6.53 2.09
CA HIS A 98 -21.40 -5.75 2.70
C HIS A 98 -21.99 -6.42 3.95
N ARG A 99 -22.08 -7.75 3.98
CA ARG A 99 -22.61 -8.50 5.13
C ARG A 99 -21.66 -8.43 6.32
N ILE A 100 -20.36 -8.60 6.09
CA ILE A 100 -19.34 -8.37 7.13
C ILE A 100 -19.35 -6.91 7.62
N CYS A 101 -19.42 -5.94 6.71
CA CYS A 101 -19.50 -4.53 7.08
C CYS A 101 -20.75 -4.24 7.96
N CYS A 102 -21.91 -4.81 7.62
CA CYS A 102 -23.12 -4.68 8.44
C CYS A 102 -22.98 -5.38 9.80
N ALA A 103 -22.43 -6.59 9.83
CA ALA A 103 -22.21 -7.34 11.08
C ALA A 103 -21.31 -6.56 12.05
N LYS A 104 -20.22 -5.97 11.55
CA LYS A 104 -19.33 -5.09 12.32
C LYS A 104 -20.09 -3.88 12.89
N ARG A 105 -20.88 -3.18 12.07
CA ARG A 105 -21.66 -2.00 12.49
C ARG A 105 -22.73 -2.33 13.53
N LEU A 106 -23.31 -3.53 13.43
CA LEU A 106 -24.28 -4.06 14.39
C LEU A 106 -23.64 -4.69 15.63
N LYS A 107 -22.30 -4.73 15.72
CA LYS A 107 -21.54 -5.36 16.81
C LYS A 107 -21.92 -6.82 17.02
N ILE A 108 -22.22 -7.52 15.93
CA ILE A 108 -22.43 -8.98 15.95
C ILE A 108 -21.09 -9.63 16.32
N LYS A 109 -21.07 -10.41 17.40
CA LYS A 109 -19.83 -10.99 17.95
C LYS A 109 -19.17 -11.96 16.97
N GLU A 110 -19.97 -12.80 16.33
CA GLU A 110 -19.50 -13.87 15.46
C GLU A 110 -20.36 -13.97 14.21
N VAL A 111 -19.72 -14.31 13.10
CA VAL A 111 -20.37 -14.47 11.80
C VAL A 111 -20.06 -15.83 11.23
N GLU A 112 -21.06 -16.46 10.64
CA GLU A 112 -20.87 -17.68 9.87
C GLU A 112 -20.17 -17.36 8.54
N ALA A 113 -19.10 -18.08 8.22
CA ALA A 113 -18.33 -17.91 7.00
C ALA A 113 -17.66 -19.20 6.55
N TYR A 114 -17.26 -19.26 5.28
CA TYR A 114 -16.37 -20.28 4.75
C TYR A 114 -14.94 -19.74 4.74
N VAL A 115 -14.08 -20.35 5.53
CA VAL A 115 -12.71 -19.92 5.79
C VAL A 115 -11.74 -20.74 4.95
N TYR A 116 -10.87 -20.06 4.21
CA TYR A 116 -9.68 -20.63 3.59
C TYR A 116 -8.46 -20.29 4.45
N HIS A 117 -7.84 -21.31 5.05
CA HIS A 117 -6.59 -21.15 5.78
C HIS A 117 -5.43 -21.01 4.78
N SER A 118 -4.79 -19.85 4.80
CA SER A 118 -3.60 -19.55 4.02
C SER A 118 -2.36 -19.87 4.85
N ASP A 119 -1.38 -20.53 4.22
CA ASP A 119 -0.04 -20.69 4.80
C ASP A 119 0.85 -19.45 4.53
N ASP A 120 0.42 -18.57 3.63
CA ASP A 120 1.15 -17.36 3.23
C ASP A 120 0.63 -16.11 3.94
N ASP A 121 1.57 -15.28 4.36
CA ASP A 121 1.35 -13.99 5.01
C ASP A 121 0.99 -12.89 4.00
N GLY A 122 0.32 -13.17 2.89
CA GLY A 122 0.12 -12.16 1.84
C GLY A 122 -0.62 -10.91 2.33
N TYR A 123 -1.47 -11.05 3.34
CA TYR A 123 -2.49 -10.06 3.68
C TYR A 123 -2.18 -9.19 4.89
N LEU A 124 -1.23 -9.54 5.78
CA LEU A 124 -0.96 -8.69 6.95
C LEU A 124 -0.53 -7.29 6.50
N LEU A 125 -1.15 -6.30 7.14
CA LEU A 125 -0.83 -4.88 6.98
C LEU A 125 0.55 -4.62 7.60
N LEU A 126 1.38 -3.91 6.86
CA LEU A 126 2.68 -3.45 7.31
C LEU A 126 2.50 -2.12 8.05
N ASP A 127 3.17 -1.99 9.19
CA ASP A 127 3.09 -0.78 9.99
C ASP A 127 3.59 0.46 9.22
N PRO A 128 3.06 1.66 9.48
CA PRO A 128 3.64 2.88 8.95
C PRO A 128 5.08 3.07 9.47
N ILE A 129 5.90 3.78 8.71
CA ILE A 129 7.29 4.11 9.07
C ILE A 129 7.54 5.59 8.84
N GLY A 130 8.23 6.23 9.79
CA GLY A 130 8.68 7.61 9.67
C GLY A 130 7.55 8.64 9.80
N VAL A 131 7.90 9.90 9.54
CA VAL A 131 6.97 11.04 9.51
C VAL A 131 7.21 11.84 8.24
N PRO A 132 6.20 12.56 7.72
CA PRO A 132 6.40 13.48 6.60
C PRO A 132 7.55 14.46 6.87
N GLY A 133 8.33 14.77 5.85
CA GLY A 133 9.51 15.61 5.97
C GLY A 133 10.39 15.60 4.73
N THR A 134 11.57 16.18 4.87
CA THR A 134 12.61 16.17 3.83
C THR A 134 13.62 15.07 4.09
N PHE A 135 13.89 14.27 3.08
CA PHE A 135 14.85 13.18 3.09
C PHE A 135 15.96 13.44 2.08
N THR A 136 17.21 13.16 2.45
CA THR A 136 18.36 13.32 1.55
C THR A 136 19.19 12.04 1.44
N ALA A 137 19.68 11.78 0.23
CA ALA A 137 20.59 10.70 -0.09
C ALA A 137 21.71 11.24 -0.97
N LYS A 138 22.91 10.68 -0.79
CA LYS A 138 24.09 11.02 -1.56
C LYS A 138 24.74 9.74 -2.03
N SER A 139 25.01 9.66 -3.32
CA SER A 139 25.73 8.57 -3.96
C SER A 139 26.98 9.12 -4.64
N THR A 140 28.03 8.32 -4.70
CA THR A 140 29.26 8.67 -5.40
C THR A 140 29.84 7.46 -6.10
N CYS A 141 30.26 7.65 -7.34
CA CYS A 141 30.91 6.68 -8.18
C CYS A 141 32.20 7.24 -8.76
N THR A 142 33.29 6.54 -8.53
CA THR A 142 34.62 6.90 -9.03
C THR A 142 35.26 5.69 -9.70
N ILE A 143 36.15 5.93 -10.65
CA ILE A 143 36.99 4.89 -11.25
C ILE A 143 38.41 5.10 -10.74
N ASN A 144 38.94 4.14 -9.98
CA ASN A 144 40.35 4.11 -9.59
C ASN A 144 40.97 2.82 -10.10
N ASN A 145 42.12 2.90 -10.79
CA ASN A 145 42.89 1.73 -11.26
C ASN A 145 42.05 0.69 -12.01
N ASN A 146 41.20 1.14 -12.96
CA ASN A 146 40.26 0.29 -13.71
C ASN A 146 39.21 -0.46 -12.86
N SER A 147 39.00 -0.03 -11.62
CA SER A 147 37.96 -0.56 -10.73
C SER A 147 36.96 0.52 -10.34
N TRP A 148 35.68 0.15 -10.31
CA TRP A 148 34.60 1.03 -9.88
C TRP A 148 34.51 1.05 -8.34
N HIS A 149 34.54 2.24 -7.77
CA HIS A 149 34.22 2.47 -6.37
C HIS A 149 32.90 3.22 -6.25
N VAL A 150 31.89 2.53 -5.73
CA VAL A 150 30.56 3.08 -5.48
C VAL A 150 30.27 3.09 -3.98
N SER A 151 29.77 4.22 -3.50
CA SER A 151 29.47 4.44 -2.09
C SER A 151 28.25 5.35 -1.89
N GLY A 152 27.70 5.32 -0.68
CA GLY A 152 26.51 6.10 -0.33
C GLY A 152 25.22 5.37 -0.66
N ASP A 153 24.16 6.15 -0.79
CA ASP A 153 22.80 5.66 -0.98
C ASP A 153 22.09 6.40 -2.10
N VAL A 154 21.14 5.73 -2.72
CA VAL A 154 20.10 6.35 -3.55
C VAL A 154 18.72 6.11 -2.95
N PHE A 155 17.75 6.90 -3.40
CA PHE A 155 16.35 6.66 -3.04
C PHE A 155 15.63 5.84 -4.11
N PHE A 156 14.71 5.02 -3.63
CA PHE A 156 13.66 4.37 -4.41
C PHE A 156 12.32 4.77 -3.80
N LEU A 157 11.43 5.37 -4.59
CA LEU A 157 10.08 5.70 -4.17
C LEU A 157 9.08 4.81 -4.90
N TRP A 158 8.32 4.05 -4.11
CA TRP A 158 7.10 3.41 -4.58
C TRP A 158 5.90 4.25 -4.17
N TYR A 159 5.02 4.55 -5.11
CA TYR A 159 3.82 5.32 -4.82
C TYR A 159 2.64 4.87 -5.68
N CYS A 160 1.43 5.11 -5.18
CA CYS A 160 0.20 4.88 -5.93
C CYS A 160 -0.47 6.22 -6.17
N VAL A 161 -0.60 6.62 -7.44
CA VAL A 161 -1.24 7.89 -7.81
C VAL A 161 -2.70 7.64 -8.14
N THR A 162 -3.56 8.46 -7.56
CA THR A 162 -4.93 8.66 -8.04
C THR A 162 -5.02 10.04 -8.67
N GLU A 163 -4.69 10.15 -9.94
CA GLU A 163 -4.96 11.36 -10.71
C GLU A 163 -5.84 10.99 -11.91
N GLY A 164 -7.14 11.29 -11.79
CA GLY A 164 -8.16 11.09 -12.83
C GLY A 164 -8.71 9.66 -12.95
N LEU A 165 -9.12 9.29 -14.16
CA LEU A 165 -9.70 7.97 -14.51
C LEU A 165 -8.65 6.85 -14.65
N ARG A 166 -7.37 7.13 -14.39
CA ARG A 166 -6.32 6.11 -14.48
C ARG A 166 -6.46 5.13 -13.31
N LYS A 167 -6.22 3.84 -13.59
CA LYS A 167 -6.19 2.79 -12.57
C LYS A 167 -5.17 3.14 -11.49
N PHE A 168 -5.39 2.60 -10.30
CA PHE A 168 -4.41 2.48 -9.21
C PHE A 168 -3.23 1.62 -9.64
N ASP A 169 -2.47 2.07 -10.61
CA ASP A 169 -1.24 1.43 -11.01
C ASP A 169 -0.17 1.89 -10.02
N LEU A 170 0.48 0.89 -9.43
CA LEU A 170 1.61 1.08 -8.54
C LEU A 170 2.78 1.55 -9.41
N ASP A 171 3.21 2.80 -9.24
CA ASP A 171 4.30 3.42 -10.01
C ASP A 171 5.53 3.61 -9.14
N PHE A 172 6.72 3.59 -9.73
CA PHE A 172 7.97 3.69 -8.99
C PHE A 172 8.99 4.58 -9.67
N ILE A 173 9.79 5.26 -8.85
CA ILE A 173 10.86 6.15 -9.32
C ILE A 173 12.17 5.75 -8.63
N TRP A 174 13.19 5.58 -9.47
CA TRP A 174 14.59 5.57 -9.06
C TRP A 174 15.15 6.98 -9.15
N PHE A 175 15.81 7.45 -8.10
CA PHE A 175 16.46 8.77 -8.12
C PHE A 175 17.95 8.60 -8.41
N ASP A 176 18.23 8.31 -9.68
CA ASP A 176 19.55 8.06 -10.25
C ASP A 176 19.96 9.17 -11.24
N ALA A 177 21.05 8.97 -11.99
CA ALA A 177 21.57 9.99 -12.90
C ALA A 177 20.59 10.32 -14.05
N LYS A 178 19.69 9.39 -14.41
CA LYS A 178 18.69 9.61 -15.46
C LYS A 178 17.60 10.58 -15.02
N ASN A 179 17.44 10.75 -13.70
CA ASN A 179 16.47 11.63 -13.09
C ASN A 179 17.11 12.94 -12.60
N ASP A 180 18.24 13.37 -13.19
CA ASP A 180 18.88 14.64 -12.89
C ASP A 180 17.94 15.81 -13.17
N THR A 181 17.59 16.55 -12.12
CA THR A 181 16.78 17.76 -12.22
C THR A 181 17.64 19.01 -12.15
N GLN A 182 18.98 18.87 -12.16
CA GLN A 182 19.94 19.95 -11.95
C GLN A 182 19.74 20.65 -10.58
N GLY A 183 19.21 19.90 -9.61
CA GLY A 183 18.83 20.42 -8.29
C GLY A 183 17.54 21.24 -8.27
N ILE A 184 16.84 21.39 -9.40
CA ILE A 184 15.54 22.05 -9.47
C ILE A 184 14.48 21.12 -8.89
N GLU A 185 13.63 21.64 -8.01
CA GLU A 185 12.52 20.88 -7.44
C GLU A 185 11.46 20.55 -8.50
N ARG A 186 11.05 19.27 -8.54
CA ARG A 186 10.04 18.72 -9.43
C ARG A 186 8.94 18.06 -8.61
N LYS A 187 7.71 18.23 -9.03
CA LYS A 187 6.53 17.61 -8.42
C LYS A 187 6.37 16.18 -8.95
N ILE A 188 6.17 15.22 -8.05
CA ILE A 188 5.79 13.84 -8.39
C ILE A 188 4.26 13.75 -8.41
N THR A 189 3.64 14.12 -7.30
CA THR A 189 2.19 14.29 -7.15
C THR A 189 1.94 15.34 -6.07
N HIS A 190 0.68 15.61 -5.72
CA HIS A 190 0.36 16.55 -4.63
C HIS A 190 1.12 16.20 -3.34
N GLY A 191 1.73 17.19 -2.69
CA GLY A 191 2.48 17.00 -1.45
C GLY A 191 3.75 16.13 -1.54
N ILE A 192 4.20 15.74 -2.74
CA ILE A 192 5.45 14.98 -2.92
C ILE A 192 6.29 15.63 -4.02
N THR A 193 7.48 16.09 -3.65
CA THR A 193 8.47 16.68 -4.57
C THR A 193 9.83 16.00 -4.45
N TYR A 194 10.67 16.18 -5.46
CA TYR A 194 12.05 15.76 -5.42
C TYR A 194 12.96 16.74 -6.17
N SER A 195 14.24 16.71 -5.84
CA SER A 195 15.30 17.23 -6.69
C SER A 195 16.47 16.27 -6.70
N THR A 196 17.08 16.08 -7.86
CA THR A 196 18.30 15.30 -8.03
C THR A 196 19.32 16.21 -8.70
N LYS A 197 20.55 16.22 -8.20
CA LYS A 197 21.65 16.97 -8.77
C LYS A 197 22.80 16.03 -9.04
N VAL A 198 23.17 15.91 -10.32
CA VAL A 198 24.34 15.15 -10.75
C VAL A 198 25.52 16.11 -10.94
N VAL A 199 26.67 15.81 -10.33
CA VAL A 199 27.91 16.55 -10.50
C VAL A 199 29.01 15.61 -10.97
N LYS A 200 29.62 15.94 -12.11
CA LYS A 200 30.74 15.17 -12.68
C LYS A 200 32.07 15.85 -12.35
N HIS A 201 32.70 15.46 -11.26
CA HIS A 201 34.04 15.96 -10.89
C HIS A 201 34.84 14.85 -10.19
N LYS A 202 35.89 14.33 -10.86
CA LYS A 202 36.69 13.18 -10.35
C LYS A 202 35.80 11.94 -10.02
N GLY A 203 34.71 11.79 -10.75
CA GLY A 203 33.64 10.82 -10.50
C GLY A 203 32.29 11.41 -10.84
N THR A 204 31.23 10.63 -10.62
CA THR A 204 29.85 11.10 -10.61
C THR A 204 29.35 11.13 -9.17
N HIS A 205 28.77 12.27 -8.79
CA HIS A 205 28.13 12.48 -7.50
C HIS A 205 26.67 12.79 -7.72
N ILE A 206 25.79 12.03 -7.10
CA ILE A 206 24.35 12.31 -7.04
C ILE A 206 24.01 12.79 -5.64
N GLU A 207 23.30 13.92 -5.57
CA GLU A 207 22.56 14.33 -4.38
C GLU A 207 21.07 14.36 -4.71
N THR A 208 20.29 13.60 -3.95
CA THR A 208 18.83 13.57 -4.08
C THR A 208 18.19 14.11 -2.80
N LYS A 209 17.20 14.99 -2.97
CA LYS A 209 16.31 15.45 -1.93
C LYS A 209 14.88 15.05 -2.29
N ILE A 210 14.13 14.47 -1.36
CA ILE A 210 12.71 14.17 -1.52
C ILE A 210 11.97 14.86 -0.39
N CYS A 211 10.92 15.60 -0.72
CA CYS A 211 10.03 16.21 0.26
C CYS A 211 8.68 15.50 0.23
N ILE A 212 8.21 15.07 1.40
CA ILE A 212 6.88 14.51 1.61
C ILE A 212 6.17 15.42 2.61
N GLU A 213 5.17 16.17 2.14
CA GLU A 213 4.39 17.09 2.97
C GLU A 213 3.32 16.33 3.77
N PRO A 214 2.93 16.79 4.98
CA PRO A 214 1.82 16.20 5.74
C PRO A 214 0.47 16.16 4.98
N THR A 215 0.33 17.00 3.96
CA THR A 215 -0.84 17.14 3.08
C THR A 215 -0.82 16.17 1.91
N HIS A 216 0.18 15.29 1.80
CA HIS A 216 0.25 14.31 0.70
C HIS A 216 -1.04 13.46 0.63
N PRO A 217 -1.41 12.96 -0.56
CA PRO A 217 -2.57 12.09 -0.75
C PRO A 217 -2.54 10.90 0.22
N LYS A 218 -3.71 10.54 0.76
CA LYS A 218 -3.89 9.28 1.49
C LYS A 218 -3.82 8.12 0.52
N ALA A 219 -2.60 7.73 0.17
CA ALA A 219 -2.31 6.67 -0.77
C ALA A 219 -1.09 5.88 -0.29
N LYS A 220 -0.82 4.75 -0.96
CA LYS A 220 0.38 3.96 -0.71
C LYS A 220 1.61 4.74 -1.12
N ILE A 221 2.47 5.06 -0.17
CA ILE A 221 3.76 5.70 -0.37
C ILE A 221 4.79 4.89 0.40
N TRP A 222 5.89 4.53 -0.24
CA TRP A 222 7.01 3.84 0.39
C TRP A 222 8.32 4.34 -0.16
N LEU A 223 9.05 5.08 0.66
CA LEU A 223 10.37 5.56 0.36
C LEU A 223 11.42 4.66 1.04
N VAL A 224 12.36 4.18 0.24
CA VAL A 224 13.45 3.31 0.68
C VAL A 224 14.77 3.92 0.26
N LYS A 225 15.73 3.91 1.18
CA LYS A 225 17.12 4.28 0.94
C LYS A 225 17.93 3.00 0.71
N ILE A 226 18.52 2.90 -0.47
CA ILE A 226 19.21 1.71 -0.96
C ILE A 226 20.70 2.03 -1.08
N PRO A 227 21.58 1.26 -0.43
CA PRO A 227 23.03 1.42 -0.62
C PRO A 227 23.40 1.26 -2.09
N SER A 228 24.05 2.25 -2.68
CA SER A 228 24.33 2.29 -4.13
C SER A 228 25.15 1.09 -4.61
N ILE A 229 26.00 0.53 -3.74
CA ILE A 229 26.79 -0.66 -4.03
C ILE A 229 25.94 -1.91 -4.31
N LYS A 230 24.70 -1.97 -3.79
CA LYS A 230 23.80 -3.11 -4.04
C LYS A 230 23.22 -3.10 -5.44
N LEU A 231 23.11 -1.93 -6.04
CA LEU A 231 22.59 -1.78 -7.40
C LEU A 231 23.57 -2.28 -8.47
N LEU A 232 24.85 -2.44 -8.11
CA LEU A 232 25.87 -3.03 -8.98
C LEU A 232 25.99 -4.55 -8.86
N LYS A 233 25.54 -5.12 -7.74
CA LYS A 233 25.71 -6.55 -7.47
C LYS A 233 24.48 -7.30 -7.98
N LYS A 234 24.69 -8.29 -8.86
CA LYS A 234 23.70 -9.36 -9.07
C LYS A 234 23.66 -10.21 -7.80
N SER A 235 22.96 -9.73 -6.77
CA SER A 235 22.78 -10.48 -5.52
C SER A 235 21.66 -11.50 -5.66
N THR A 236 21.86 -12.69 -5.11
CA THR A 236 20.81 -13.70 -4.91
C THR A 236 20.01 -13.47 -3.63
N SER A 237 20.43 -12.54 -2.75
CA SER A 237 19.70 -12.15 -1.54
C SER A 237 18.60 -11.15 -1.86
N SER A 238 17.61 -10.98 -0.96
CA SER A 238 16.58 -9.95 -1.12
C SER A 238 17.26 -8.59 -1.27
N VAL A 239 16.87 -7.81 -2.29
CA VAL A 239 17.44 -6.47 -2.50
C VAL A 239 17.07 -5.52 -1.37
N LEU A 240 16.03 -5.83 -0.60
CA LEU A 240 15.66 -5.08 0.59
C LEU A 240 16.50 -5.42 1.83
N ASP A 241 17.22 -6.54 1.85
CA ASP A 241 18.10 -6.89 2.98
C ASP A 241 19.13 -5.80 3.17
N GLY A 242 19.13 -5.13 4.32
CA GLY A 242 20.02 -4.01 4.64
C GLY A 242 19.72 -2.72 3.86
N CYS A 243 18.52 -2.55 3.33
CA CYS A 243 17.99 -1.24 2.94
C CYS A 243 17.38 -0.53 4.14
N THR A 244 17.34 0.80 4.11
CA THR A 244 16.70 1.60 5.16
C THR A 244 15.34 2.09 4.67
N HIS A 245 14.26 1.63 5.31
CA HIS A 245 12.92 2.16 5.05
C HIS A 245 12.77 3.50 5.78
N VAL A 246 12.67 4.59 5.03
CA VAL A 246 12.66 5.95 5.59
C VAL A 246 11.24 6.48 5.78
N TYR A 247 10.31 6.12 4.90
CA TYR A 247 8.91 6.51 5.00
C TYR A 247 8.00 5.42 4.44
N ARG A 248 6.91 5.10 5.14
CA ARG A 248 5.86 4.19 4.65
C ARG A 248 4.50 4.64 5.16
N HIS A 249 3.57 4.86 4.24
CA HIS A 249 2.18 5.25 4.52
C HIS A 249 1.20 4.51 3.59
N GLY A 250 -0.02 4.28 4.06
CA GLY A 250 -1.10 3.64 3.31
C GLY A 250 -1.22 2.13 3.57
N LEU A 251 -2.13 1.46 2.86
CA LEU A 251 -2.49 0.05 3.09
C LEU A 251 -1.49 -0.93 2.46
N TRP A 252 -0.22 -0.81 2.85
CA TRP A 252 0.83 -1.73 2.43
C TRP A 252 0.66 -3.08 3.12
N ARG A 253 0.62 -4.14 2.34
CA ARG A 253 0.57 -5.51 2.84
C ARG A 253 1.83 -6.27 2.49
N ARG A 254 2.12 -7.34 3.20
CA ARG A 254 3.22 -8.27 2.93
C ARG A 254 3.33 -8.74 1.48
N TYR A 255 2.24 -9.01 0.76
CA TYR A 255 2.35 -9.35 -0.67
C TYR A 255 3.00 -8.22 -1.49
N HIS A 256 2.84 -6.95 -1.07
CA HIS A 256 3.50 -5.83 -1.74
C HIS A 256 4.99 -5.84 -1.47
N LEU A 257 5.43 -6.21 -0.26
CA LEU A 257 6.84 -6.42 0.04
C LEU A 257 7.43 -7.49 -0.89
N TYR A 258 6.75 -8.62 -1.05
CA TYR A 258 7.17 -9.66 -2.01
C TYR A 258 7.25 -9.14 -3.45
N LYS A 259 6.28 -8.32 -3.89
CA LYS A 259 6.33 -7.67 -5.21
C LYS A 259 7.51 -6.70 -5.32
N LEU A 260 7.83 -5.96 -4.26
CA LEU A 260 8.99 -5.06 -4.23
C LEU A 260 10.28 -5.86 -4.41
N GLU A 261 10.43 -6.95 -3.66
CA GLU A 261 11.60 -7.82 -3.74
C GLU A 261 11.79 -8.39 -5.15
N LYS A 262 10.69 -8.71 -5.85
CA LYS A 262 10.76 -9.12 -7.26
C LYS A 262 11.16 -7.99 -8.21
N ILE A 263 10.62 -6.79 -8.04
CA ILE A 263 10.96 -5.63 -8.88
C ILE A 263 12.43 -5.26 -8.69
N LEU A 264 12.87 -5.22 -7.44
CA LEU A 264 14.23 -4.85 -7.08
C LEU A 264 15.23 -5.99 -7.38
N GLY A 265 14.84 -7.25 -7.18
CA GLY A 265 15.65 -8.45 -7.44
C GLY A 265 15.66 -8.93 -8.89
N GLY A 266 15.18 -8.12 -9.84
CA GLY A 266 15.34 -8.35 -11.27
C GLY A 266 16.80 -8.28 -11.73
N PRO A 267 17.09 -8.55 -13.03
CA PRO A 267 18.45 -8.38 -13.57
C PRO A 267 18.97 -6.97 -13.29
N SER A 268 20.29 -6.86 -13.02
CA SER A 268 21.02 -5.61 -12.80
C SER A 268 20.38 -4.43 -13.51
N LEU A 269 19.98 -3.39 -12.78
CA LEU A 269 19.27 -2.24 -13.35
C LEU A 269 20.06 -1.58 -14.47
N THR A 270 21.40 -1.70 -14.44
CA THR A 270 22.31 -1.27 -15.49
C THR A 270 23.58 -2.13 -15.46
N GLU A 271 24.27 -2.28 -16.60
CA GLU A 271 25.67 -2.75 -16.63
C GLU A 271 26.67 -1.58 -16.50
N ASN A 272 26.16 -0.34 -16.43
CA ASN A 272 26.94 0.89 -16.40
C ASN A 272 26.77 1.62 -15.05
N PRO A 273 27.75 1.55 -14.15
CA PRO A 273 27.70 2.18 -12.82
C PRO A 273 27.47 3.70 -12.83
N LEU A 274 27.74 4.38 -13.94
CA LEU A 274 27.50 5.82 -14.11
C LEU A 274 26.02 6.19 -14.26
N GLU A 275 25.16 5.23 -14.54
CA GLU A 275 23.72 5.47 -14.63
C GLU A 275 23.05 5.46 -13.26
N ILE A 276 23.65 4.76 -12.31
CA ILE A 276 23.16 4.57 -10.94
C ILE A 276 23.69 5.67 -10.00
N CYS A 277 24.72 6.39 -10.41
CA CYS A 277 25.53 7.28 -9.56
C CYS A 277 25.79 8.65 -10.16
#